data_AF-H0JNG7-F1
#
_entry.id   AF-H0JNG7-F1
#
_cell.length_a   1.000
_cell.length_b   1.000
_cell.length_c   1.000
_cell.angle_alpha   90.00
_cell.angle_beta   90.00
_cell.angle_gamma   90.00
#
_symmetry.space_group_name_H-M   'P 1'
#
loop_
_entity.id
_entity.type
_entity.pdbx_description
1 polymer ?
#
loop_
_entity_poly.entity_id
_entity_poly.type
_entity_poly.pdbx_seq_one_letter_code
_entity_poly.pdbx_strand_id
1 'polypeptide(L)'
;MGAVKELERVRMQEVAELAGVAIGTLYRYFPSKTHLFVAVMVDRIDRMGIHLSRRSQSSSSPVDVVYDALLQATRALVRTPLLANAMIRSAASSNAATIPDVAKIDQHFDGLLLAAAGIAEPTVRDATVVRLVVALWFGLVQSALNGRISIPEVESDLRVACDLLLGDLPAGTR
;
A
#
# COMPACT_ATOMS: atom_id res chain seq x y z
N MET A 1 5.54 16.02 -6.83
CA MET A 1 4.56 17.03 -6.36
C MET A 1 3.76 16.62 -5.14
N GLY A 2 3.18 15.41 -5.07
CA GLY A 2 2.50 14.97 -3.84
C GLY A 2 3.39 14.97 -2.60
N ALA A 3 4.72 14.91 -2.73
CA ALA A 3 5.65 15.03 -1.60
C ALA A 3 5.74 16.45 -1.00
N VAL A 4 5.23 17.49 -1.68
CA VAL A 4 5.44 18.91 -1.33
C VAL A 4 4.12 19.68 -1.18
N LYS A 5 3.00 19.16 -1.72
CA LYS A 5 1.68 19.80 -1.66
C LYS A 5 0.61 18.79 -1.26
N GLU A 6 -0.32 19.23 -0.40
CA GLU A 6 -1.56 18.50 -0.09
C GLU A 6 -2.32 18.15 -1.37
N LEU A 7 -3.06 17.04 -1.35
CA LEU A 7 -3.85 16.54 -2.47
C LEU A 7 -4.53 17.69 -3.19
N GLU A 8 -5.35 18.50 -2.51
CA GLU A 8 -6.14 19.59 -3.08
C GLU A 8 -5.33 20.65 -3.82
N ARG A 9 -4.08 20.89 -3.42
CA ARG A 9 -3.20 21.89 -4.02
C ARG A 9 -2.44 21.38 -5.26
N VAL A 10 -2.46 20.08 -5.55
CA VAL A 10 -1.84 19.52 -6.76
C VAL A 10 -2.71 19.84 -7.99
N ARG A 11 -2.18 20.59 -8.94
CA ARG A 11 -2.88 20.91 -10.20
C ARG A 11 -2.38 19.99 -11.31
N MET A 12 -3.29 19.45 -12.14
CA MET A 12 -2.92 18.57 -13.25
C MET A 12 -2.01 19.25 -14.27
N GLN A 13 -2.17 20.57 -14.47
CA GLN A 13 -1.28 21.38 -15.30
C GLN A 13 0.17 21.34 -14.81
N GLU A 14 0.39 21.53 -13.50
CA GLU A 14 1.71 21.45 -12.89
C GLU A 14 2.32 20.05 -13.01
N VAL A 15 1.50 19.00 -12.92
CA VAL A 15 1.97 17.62 -13.13
C VAL A 15 2.43 17.41 -14.57
N ALA A 16 1.67 17.90 -15.56
CA ALA A 16 2.02 17.78 -16.97
C ALA A 16 3.33 18.53 -17.29
N GLU A 17 3.47 19.74 -16.75
CA GLU A 17 4.69 20.56 -16.88
C GLU A 17 5.92 19.85 -16.31
N LEU A 18 5.84 19.33 -15.08
CA LEU A 18 6.94 18.59 -14.47
C LEU A 18 7.28 17.28 -15.19
N ALA A 19 6.26 16.62 -15.75
CA ALA A 19 6.45 15.39 -16.51
C ALA A 19 6.95 15.65 -17.94
N GLY A 20 7.02 16.92 -18.38
CA GLY A 20 7.42 17.28 -19.73
C GLY A 20 6.44 16.81 -20.81
N VAL A 21 5.15 16.69 -20.49
CA VAL A 21 4.12 16.22 -21.42
C VAL A 21 3.03 17.27 -21.63
N ALA A 22 2.36 17.23 -22.78
CA ALA A 22 1.17 18.03 -23.01
C ALA A 22 0.05 17.64 -22.03
N ILE A 23 -0.73 18.62 -21.56
CA ILE A 23 -1.84 18.38 -20.63
C ILE A 23 -2.89 17.41 -21.21
N GLY A 24 -3.14 17.47 -22.52
CA GLY A 24 -4.02 16.52 -23.22
C GLY A 24 -3.49 15.09 -23.17
N THR A 25 -2.18 14.90 -23.28
CA THR A 25 -1.54 13.58 -23.10
C THR A 25 -1.74 13.09 -21.68
N LEU A 26 -1.56 13.94 -20.66
CA LEU A 26 -1.78 13.54 -19.26
C LEU A 26 -3.22 13.09 -19.03
N TYR A 27 -4.23 13.85 -19.50
CA TYR A 27 -5.64 13.48 -19.33
C TYR A 27 -6.04 12.21 -20.10
N ARG A 28 -5.36 11.90 -21.20
CA ARG A 28 -5.58 10.64 -21.94
C ARG A 28 -5.21 9.42 -21.10
N TYR A 29 -4.16 9.49 -20.28
CA TYR A 29 -3.73 8.41 -19.40
C TYR A 29 -4.41 8.46 -18.03
N PHE A 30 -4.64 9.67 -17.51
CA PHE A 30 -5.24 9.89 -16.19
C PHE A 30 -6.38 10.91 -16.30
N PRO A 31 -7.62 10.45 -16.60
CA PRO A 31 -8.76 11.32 -16.84
C PRO A 31 -9.09 12.25 -15.67
N SER A 32 -8.71 11.87 -14.44
CA SER A 32 -8.80 12.72 -13.27
C SER A 32 -7.58 12.60 -12.37
N LYS A 33 -7.45 13.56 -11.46
CA LYS A 33 -6.45 13.54 -10.40
C LYS A 33 -6.54 12.29 -9.52
N THR A 34 -7.75 11.80 -9.28
CA THR A 34 -7.98 10.54 -8.57
C THR A 34 -7.37 9.36 -9.33
N HIS A 35 -7.59 9.27 -10.65
CA HIS A 35 -6.94 8.23 -11.47
C HIS A 35 -5.42 8.30 -11.38
N LEU A 36 -4.85 9.50 -11.44
CA LEU A 36 -3.41 9.70 -11.30
C LEU A 36 -2.90 9.18 -9.95
N PHE A 37 -3.52 9.55 -8.83
CA PHE A 37 -3.04 9.13 -7.50
C PHE A 37 -3.27 7.64 -7.22
N VAL A 38 -4.36 7.06 -7.75
CA VAL A 38 -4.57 5.60 -7.72
C VAL A 38 -3.47 4.89 -8.50
N ALA A 39 -3.14 5.35 -9.71
CA ALA A 39 -2.07 4.76 -10.51
C ALA A 39 -0.69 4.89 -9.85
N VAL A 40 -0.41 6.04 -9.19
CA VAL A 40 0.82 6.22 -8.41
C VAL A 40 0.85 5.25 -7.22
N MET A 41 -0.29 4.99 -6.58
CA MET A 41 -0.38 4.02 -5.49
C MET A 41 -0.08 2.59 -5.98
N VAL A 42 -0.64 2.19 -7.13
CA VAL A 42 -0.34 0.89 -7.76
C VAL A 42 1.17 0.77 -8.08
N ASP A 43 1.78 1.76 -8.71
CA ASP A 43 3.24 1.75 -8.98
C ASP A 43 4.08 1.65 -7.70
N ARG A 44 3.65 2.28 -6.59
CA ARG A 44 4.32 2.16 -5.29
C ARG A 44 4.24 0.74 -4.72
N ILE A 45 3.09 0.09 -4.86
CA ILE A 45 2.88 -1.29 -4.42
C ILE A 45 3.75 -2.24 -5.25
N ASP A 46 3.75 -2.09 -6.57
CA ASP A 46 4.55 -2.94 -7.47
C ASP A 46 6.06 -2.83 -7.15
N ARG A 47 6.56 -1.62 -6.92
CA ARG A 47 7.96 -1.40 -6.51
C ARG A 47 8.27 -2.03 -5.16
N MET A 48 7.33 -2.03 -4.23
CA MET A 48 7.50 -2.68 -2.94
C MET A 48 7.64 -4.20 -3.10
N GLY A 49 6.85 -4.82 -3.97
CA GLY A 49 6.94 -6.24 -4.29
C GLY A 49 8.31 -6.69 -4.80
N ILE A 50 8.96 -5.86 -5.61
CA ILE A 50 10.33 -6.10 -6.10
C ILE A 50 11.33 -6.18 -4.92
N HIS A 51 11.15 -5.37 -3.89
CA HIS A 51 12.03 -5.39 -2.72
C HIS A 51 11.72 -6.57 -1.79
N LEU A 52 10.45 -6.95 -1.67
CA LEU A 52 9.99 -8.01 -0.77
C LEU A 52 10.37 -9.40 -1.26
N SER A 53 10.24 -9.65 -2.57
CA SER A 53 10.67 -10.90 -3.22
C SER A 53 12.17 -11.21 -3.02
N ARG A 54 13.02 -10.19 -2.91
CA ARG A 54 14.46 -10.36 -2.62
C ARG A 54 14.75 -10.72 -1.16
N ARG A 55 13.85 -10.39 -0.23
CA ARG A 55 14.05 -10.59 1.24
C ARG A 55 13.45 -11.90 1.74
N SER A 56 12.36 -12.39 1.13
CA SER A 56 11.71 -13.68 1.43
C SER A 56 12.69 -14.88 1.40
N GLN A 57 13.87 -14.73 0.80
CA GLN A 57 14.92 -15.75 0.79
C GLN A 57 15.63 -15.98 2.14
N SER A 58 15.45 -15.10 3.15
CA SER A 58 15.95 -15.34 4.51
C SER A 58 14.97 -16.19 5.32
N SER A 59 15.48 -17.06 6.19
CA SER A 59 14.74 -18.03 7.03
C SER A 59 13.87 -17.41 8.15
N SER A 60 13.10 -16.37 7.85
CA SER A 60 12.17 -15.71 8.78
C SER A 60 10.79 -16.36 8.77
N SER A 61 10.09 -16.33 9.90
CA SER A 61 8.69 -16.77 10.00
C SER A 61 7.80 -15.99 9.02
N PRO A 62 6.75 -16.59 8.42
CA PRO A 62 5.79 -15.86 7.58
C PRO A 62 5.21 -14.61 8.26
N VAL A 63 4.96 -14.70 9.57
CA VAL A 63 4.47 -13.58 10.40
C VAL A 63 5.46 -12.42 10.39
N ASP A 64 6.76 -12.72 10.58
CA ASP A 64 7.81 -11.71 10.59
C ASP A 64 8.00 -11.08 9.21
N VAL A 65 7.88 -11.87 8.14
CA VAL A 65 7.96 -11.34 6.77
C VAL A 65 6.84 -10.35 6.49
N VAL A 66 5.60 -10.70 6.85
CA VAL A 66 4.44 -9.81 6.67
C VAL A 66 4.58 -8.56 7.53
N TYR A 67 4.97 -8.71 8.81
CA TYR A 67 5.22 -7.57 9.68
C TYR A 67 6.27 -6.62 9.11
N ASP A 68 7.43 -7.14 8.70
CA ASP A 68 8.54 -6.34 8.18
C ASP A 68 8.15 -5.62 6.89
N ALA A 69 7.35 -6.27 6.04
CA ALA A 69 6.80 -5.68 4.83
C ALA A 69 5.92 -4.47 5.15
N LEU A 70 4.95 -4.65 6.03
CA LEU A 70 4.00 -3.61 6.44
C LEU A 70 4.70 -2.47 7.18
N LEU A 71 5.69 -2.78 8.01
CA LEU A 71 6.48 -1.79 8.71
C LEU A 71 7.35 -0.97 7.74
N GLN A 72 7.96 -1.61 6.74
CA GLN A 72 8.71 -0.91 5.70
C GLN A 72 7.79 0.00 4.87
N ALA A 73 6.58 -0.47 4.56
CA ALA A 73 5.56 0.31 3.87
C ALA A 73 5.14 1.54 4.70
N THR A 74 4.87 1.37 6.00
CA THR A 74 4.58 2.47 6.93
C THR A 74 5.69 3.52 6.88
N ARG A 75 6.95 3.09 7.06
CA ARG A 75 8.11 3.99 7.03
C ARG A 75 8.26 4.73 5.70
N ALA A 76 7.92 4.10 4.58
CA ALA A 76 7.94 4.75 3.28
C ALA A 76 6.84 5.81 3.14
N LEU A 77 5.62 5.51 3.61
CA LEU A 77 4.47 6.43 3.52
C LEU A 77 4.67 7.67 4.39
N VAL A 78 5.18 7.50 5.61
CA VAL A 78 5.36 8.61 6.57
C VAL A 78 6.51 9.55 6.18
N ARG A 79 7.44 9.13 5.31
CA ARG A 79 8.47 10.00 4.72
C ARG A 79 7.91 10.98 3.70
N THR A 80 6.76 10.68 3.09
CA THR A 80 6.08 11.55 2.13
C THR A 80 4.59 11.68 2.49
N PRO A 81 4.26 12.27 3.65
CA PRO A 81 2.92 12.19 4.24
C PRO A 81 1.84 12.85 3.37
N LEU A 82 2.19 13.94 2.68
CA LEU A 82 1.28 14.62 1.74
C LEU A 82 0.92 13.72 0.54
N LEU A 83 1.88 12.94 0.03
CA LEU A 83 1.66 12.01 -1.07
C LEU A 83 0.88 10.80 -0.58
N ALA A 84 1.22 10.28 0.60
CA ALA A 84 0.51 9.18 1.23
C ALA A 84 -0.96 9.52 1.45
N ASN A 85 -1.27 10.69 2.03
CA ASN A 85 -2.64 11.16 2.21
C ASN A 85 -3.38 11.32 0.88
N ALA A 86 -2.71 11.84 -0.16
CA ALA A 86 -3.30 11.96 -1.49
C ALA A 86 -3.68 10.60 -2.10
N MET A 87 -2.79 9.61 -1.99
CA MET A 87 -3.01 8.25 -2.48
C MET A 87 -4.12 7.54 -1.69
N ILE A 88 -4.02 7.52 -0.36
CA ILE A 88 -4.97 6.83 0.53
C ILE A 88 -6.38 7.42 0.39
N ARG A 89 -6.51 8.76 0.40
CA ARG A 89 -7.82 9.39 0.19
C ARG A 89 -8.40 9.07 -1.18
N SER A 90 -7.57 9.11 -2.23
CA SER A 90 -8.02 8.80 -3.59
C SER A 90 -8.50 7.36 -3.70
N ALA A 91 -7.77 6.41 -3.13
CA ALA A 91 -8.17 5.00 -3.12
C ALA A 91 -9.48 4.79 -2.32
N ALA A 92 -9.55 5.31 -1.09
CA ALA A 92 -10.69 5.12 -0.19
C ALA A 92 -12.00 5.76 -0.69
N SER A 93 -11.93 6.88 -1.43
CA SER A 93 -13.12 7.56 -1.96
C SER A 93 -13.55 7.08 -3.34
N SER A 94 -12.84 6.13 -3.94
CA SER A 94 -13.09 5.70 -5.31
C SER A 94 -13.93 4.43 -5.38
N ASN A 95 -14.77 4.35 -6.41
CA ASN A 95 -15.54 3.15 -6.71
C ASN A 95 -14.80 2.34 -7.78
N ALA A 96 -14.60 1.05 -7.55
CA ALA A 96 -13.99 0.15 -8.54
C ALA A 96 -14.75 0.11 -9.88
N ALA A 97 -16.06 0.42 -9.89
CA ALA A 97 -16.84 0.53 -11.11
C ALA A 97 -16.45 1.74 -11.98
N THR A 98 -15.92 2.81 -11.38
CA THR A 98 -15.50 4.03 -12.10
C THR A 98 -13.99 4.10 -12.30
N ILE A 99 -13.21 3.55 -11.36
CA ILE A 99 -11.76 3.47 -11.42
C ILE A 99 -11.34 2.02 -11.16
N PRO A 100 -11.26 1.17 -12.21
CA PRO A 100 -10.96 -0.26 -12.07
C PRO A 100 -9.63 -0.55 -11.37
N ASP A 101 -8.66 0.36 -11.47
CA ASP A 101 -7.36 0.22 -10.83
C ASP A 101 -7.42 0.22 -9.30
N VAL A 102 -8.51 0.69 -8.69
CA VAL A 102 -8.69 0.64 -7.23
C VAL A 102 -8.80 -0.80 -6.76
N ALA A 103 -9.51 -1.67 -7.49
CA ALA A 103 -9.61 -3.08 -7.13
C ALA A 103 -8.25 -3.81 -7.22
N LYS A 104 -7.33 -3.30 -8.04
CA LYS A 104 -5.98 -3.85 -8.16
C LYS A 104 -5.11 -3.52 -6.95
N ILE A 105 -5.38 -2.43 -6.25
CA ILE A 105 -4.60 -2.04 -5.05
C ILE A 105 -4.66 -3.16 -4.01
N ASP A 106 -5.87 -3.56 -3.62
CA ASP A 106 -6.07 -4.58 -2.59
C ASP A 106 -5.53 -5.94 -3.07
N GLN A 107 -5.87 -6.34 -4.30
CA GLN A 107 -5.43 -7.62 -4.87
C GLN A 107 -3.91 -7.73 -5.01
N HIS A 108 -3.23 -6.67 -5.47
CA HIS A 108 -1.78 -6.66 -5.60
C HIS A 108 -1.13 -6.68 -4.22
N PHE A 109 -1.64 -5.90 -3.27
CA PHE A 109 -1.04 -5.83 -1.94
C PHE A 109 -1.16 -7.16 -1.18
N ASP A 110 -2.35 -7.76 -1.19
CA ASP A 110 -2.60 -9.06 -0.57
C ASP A 110 -1.73 -10.16 -1.22
N GLY A 111 -1.68 -10.18 -2.56
CA GLY A 111 -0.86 -11.13 -3.31
C GLY A 111 0.64 -10.99 -3.03
N LEU A 112 1.14 -9.77 -2.88
CA LEU A 112 2.54 -9.52 -2.53
C LEU A 112 2.90 -10.02 -1.14
N LEU A 113 2.00 -9.85 -0.16
CA LEU A 113 2.23 -10.32 1.21
C LEU A 113 2.18 -11.85 1.28
N LEU A 114 1.23 -12.48 0.60
CA LEU A 114 1.15 -13.94 0.49
C LEU A 114 2.38 -14.53 -0.19
N ALA A 115 2.81 -13.94 -1.30
CA ALA A 115 4.02 -14.34 -2.00
C ALA A 115 5.27 -14.18 -1.12
N ALA A 116 5.38 -13.07 -0.39
CA ALA A 116 6.50 -12.85 0.53
C ALA A 116 6.51 -13.84 1.70
N ALA A 117 5.34 -14.22 2.20
CA ALA A 117 5.14 -15.26 3.20
C ALA A 117 5.45 -16.68 2.68
N GLY A 118 5.76 -16.84 1.39
CA GLY A 118 6.05 -18.14 0.78
C GLY A 118 4.81 -19.00 0.52
N ILE A 119 3.63 -18.38 0.45
CA ILE A 119 2.36 -19.06 0.23
C ILE A 119 2.01 -18.98 -1.25
N ALA A 120 2.39 -20.02 -2.00
CA ALA A 120 2.09 -20.12 -3.43
C ALA A 120 0.61 -20.41 -3.70
N GLU A 121 -0.02 -21.23 -2.85
CA GLU A 121 -1.43 -21.61 -2.96
C GLU A 121 -2.18 -21.24 -1.66
N PRO A 122 -2.66 -20.00 -1.55
CA PRO A 122 -3.36 -19.54 -0.35
C PRO A 122 -4.73 -20.20 -0.21
N THR A 123 -5.05 -20.67 1.00
CA THR A 123 -6.41 -21.06 1.34
C THR A 123 -7.32 -19.82 1.44
N VAL A 124 -8.64 -20.03 1.46
CA VAL A 124 -9.62 -18.96 1.71
C VAL A 124 -9.35 -18.26 3.06
N ARG A 125 -8.85 -19.02 4.05
CA ARG A 125 -8.47 -18.49 5.35
C ARG A 125 -7.25 -17.59 5.23
N ASP A 126 -6.19 -18.01 4.55
CA ASP A 126 -4.96 -17.22 4.40
C ASP A 126 -5.25 -15.88 3.72
N ALA A 127 -6.01 -15.91 2.63
CA ALA A 127 -6.44 -14.70 1.92
C ALA A 127 -7.30 -13.79 2.81
N THR A 128 -8.18 -14.37 3.64
CA THR A 128 -9.03 -13.60 4.55
C THR A 128 -8.20 -12.93 5.64
N VAL A 129 -7.28 -13.66 6.26
CA VAL A 129 -6.43 -13.15 7.33
C VAL A 129 -5.52 -12.03 6.81
N VAL A 130 -4.86 -12.21 5.67
CA VAL A 130 -4.01 -11.17 5.07
C VAL A 130 -4.82 -9.92 4.77
N ARG A 131 -6.00 -10.06 4.14
CA ARG A 131 -6.90 -8.93 3.88
C ARG A 131 -7.30 -8.18 5.15
N LEU A 132 -7.57 -8.90 6.26
CA LEU A 132 -7.89 -8.27 7.56
C LEU A 132 -6.70 -7.50 8.13
N VAL A 133 -5.50 -8.08 8.07
CA VAL A 133 -4.26 -7.41 8.51
C VAL A 133 -4.00 -6.15 7.68
N VAL A 134 -4.17 -6.22 6.36
CA VAL A 134 -3.98 -5.08 5.44
C VAL A 134 -4.99 -3.98 5.73
N ALA A 135 -6.27 -4.32 5.92
CA ALA A 135 -7.30 -3.35 6.27
C ALA A 135 -7.01 -2.64 7.60
N LEU A 136 -6.57 -3.39 8.62
CA LEU A 136 -6.15 -2.83 9.91
C LEU A 136 -4.93 -1.91 9.73
N TRP A 137 -3.93 -2.35 8.98
CA TRP A 137 -2.71 -1.57 8.72
C TRP A 137 -3.01 -0.25 8.02
N PHE A 138 -3.90 -0.22 7.03
CA PHE A 138 -4.36 1.03 6.40
C PHE A 138 -4.98 1.99 7.44
N GLY A 139 -5.77 1.47 8.37
CA GLY A 139 -6.34 2.24 9.48
C GLY A 139 -5.27 2.83 10.41
N LEU A 140 -4.23 2.07 10.75
CA LEU A 140 -3.10 2.54 11.56
C LEU A 140 -2.30 3.62 10.84
N VAL A 141 -1.96 3.40 9.56
CA VAL A 141 -1.24 4.38 8.73
C VAL A 141 -2.03 5.67 8.62
N GLN A 142 -3.33 5.61 8.34
CA GLN A 142 -4.17 6.80 8.28
C GLN A 142 -4.27 7.51 9.63
N SER A 143 -4.28 6.77 10.74
CA SER A 143 -4.24 7.34 12.09
C SER A 143 -2.92 8.10 12.34
N ALA A 144 -1.79 7.52 11.96
CA ALA A 144 -0.48 8.17 12.09
C ALA A 144 -0.33 9.39 11.18
N LEU A 145 -0.78 9.30 9.92
CA LEU A 145 -0.74 10.43 8.98
C LEU A 145 -1.61 11.61 9.43
N ASN A 146 -2.65 11.33 10.21
CA ASN A 146 -3.52 12.34 10.82
C ASN A 146 -3.03 12.80 12.21
N GLY A 147 -1.85 12.34 12.66
CA GLY A 147 -1.27 12.69 13.96
C GLY A 147 -2.03 12.15 15.16
N ARG A 148 -2.90 11.14 14.98
CA ARG A 148 -3.68 10.52 16.07
C ARG A 148 -2.89 9.51 16.89
N ILE A 149 -1.88 8.90 16.28
CA ILE A 149 -0.94 7.96 16.92
C ILE A 149 0.46 8.20 16.38
N SER A 150 1.47 7.87 17.18
CA SER A 150 2.89 7.94 16.83
C SER A 150 3.34 6.72 16.01
N ILE A 151 4.52 6.81 15.38
CA ILE A 151 5.09 5.67 14.66
C ILE A 151 5.37 4.49 15.61
N PRO A 152 5.97 4.66 16.80
CA PRO A 152 6.14 3.55 17.75
C PRO A 152 4.83 2.84 18.13
N GLU A 153 3.73 3.59 18.28
CA GLU A 153 2.40 3.01 18.50
C GLU A 153 1.96 2.17 17.30
N VAL A 154 2.14 2.65 16.06
CA VAL A 154 1.90 1.84 14.85
C VAL A 154 2.76 0.57 14.84
N GLU A 155 4.04 0.66 15.17
CA GLU A 155 4.94 -0.51 15.17
C GLU A 155 4.49 -1.58 16.19
N SER A 156 4.00 -1.13 17.35
CA SER A 156 3.47 -1.98 18.42
C SER A 156 2.13 -2.62 18.05
N ASP A 157 1.15 -1.81 17.62
CA ASP A 157 -0.19 -2.28 17.26
C ASP A 157 -0.14 -3.25 16.07
N LEU A 158 0.71 -2.94 15.08
CA LEU A 158 0.93 -3.80 13.93
C LEU A 158 1.53 -5.15 14.34
N ARG A 159 2.46 -5.16 15.32
CA ARG A 159 3.06 -6.41 15.81
C ARG A 159 2.01 -7.30 16.45
N VAL A 160 1.21 -6.74 17.36
CA VAL A 160 0.12 -7.46 18.02
C VAL A 160 -0.88 -7.99 16.99
N ALA A 161 -1.25 -7.19 15.98
CA ALA A 161 -2.16 -7.61 14.93
C ALA A 161 -1.59 -8.78 14.10
N CYS A 162 -0.31 -8.70 13.70
CA CYS A 162 0.35 -9.78 12.98
C CYS A 162 0.38 -11.07 13.81
N ASP A 163 0.76 -11.00 15.08
CA ASP A 163 0.87 -12.18 15.95
C ASP A 163 -0.50 -12.85 16.18
N LEU A 164 -1.56 -12.05 16.37
CA LEU A 164 -2.92 -12.57 16.61
C LEU A 164 -3.60 -13.12 15.35
N LEU A 165 -3.41 -12.44 14.21
CA LEU A 165 -4.12 -12.79 12.97
C LEU A 165 -3.35 -13.84 12.17
N LEU A 166 -2.02 -13.74 12.11
CA LEU A 166 -1.15 -14.59 11.30
C LEU A 166 -0.52 -15.75 12.08
N GLY A 167 -0.80 -15.91 13.38
CA GLY A 167 -0.15 -16.94 14.22
C GLY A 167 -0.28 -18.37 13.69
N ASP A 168 -1.34 -18.66 12.92
CA ASP A 168 -1.57 -19.96 12.29
C ASP A 168 -1.28 -19.99 10.78
N LEU A 169 -0.63 -18.96 10.22
CA LEU A 169 -0.29 -18.95 8.79
C LEU A 169 0.72 -20.08 8.53
N PRO A 170 0.48 -20.98 7.57
CA PRO A 170 1.39 -22.08 7.30
C PRO A 170 2.78 -21.54 6.94
N ALA A 171 3.83 -22.11 7.55
CA ALA A 171 5.20 -21.87 7.11
C ALA A 171 5.34 -22.38 5.67
N GLY A 172 5.67 -21.48 4.73
CA GLY A 172 5.81 -21.82 3.31
C GLY A 172 6.69 -23.06 3.12
N THR A 173 6.15 -24.05 2.41
CA THR A 173 6.94 -25.20 1.95
C THR A 173 7.86 -24.70 0.85
N ARG A 174 9.17 -24.74 1.10
CA ARG A 174 10.20 -24.36 0.13
C ARG A 174 10.21 -25.25 -1.10
#